data_AF-A0A382JP38-F1
#
_entry.id   AF-A0A382JP38-F1
#
_cell.length_a   1.000
_cell.length_b   1.000
_cell.length_c   1.000
_cell.angle_alpha   90.00
_cell.angle_beta   90.00
_cell.angle_gamma   90.00
#
_symmetry.space_group_name_H-M   'P 1'
#
loop_
_entity.id
_entity.type
_entity.pdbx_description
1 polymer ?
#
loop_
_entity_poly.entity_id
_entity_poly.type
_entity_poly.pdbx_seq_one_letter_code
_entity_poly.pdbx_strand_id
1 'polypeptide(L)'
;MNRKILGWLDQHYNKFQINDPAIPAPFFIIGSGRSGTTLLRTILNGHASIVIPPEIFGFRNGYMKYKFYQWKDWDHVSKIVINTYKNGKEFFLWDISLKPVYNKVECLPNENQTFARLIDLIFR
;
A
#
# COMPACT_ATOMS: atom_id res chain seq x y z
N MET A 1 26.49 -18.84 -4.25
CA MET A 1 26.01 -17.48 -4.57
C MET A 1 26.88 -16.47 -3.81
N ASN A 2 27.39 -15.41 -4.48
CA ASN A 2 28.45 -14.55 -3.94
C ASN A 2 27.92 -13.54 -2.90
N ARG A 3 28.56 -13.43 -1.72
CA ARG A 3 28.18 -12.51 -0.64
C ARG A 3 28.16 -11.03 -1.07
N LYS A 4 29.02 -10.63 -2.02
CA LYS A 4 28.98 -9.26 -2.58
C LYS A 4 27.72 -9.01 -3.42
N ILE A 5 27.25 -10.02 -4.15
CA ILE A 5 26.01 -9.95 -4.94
C ILE A 5 24.80 -9.88 -4.00
N LEU A 6 24.80 -10.67 -2.92
CA LEU A 6 23.74 -10.62 -1.90
C LEU A 6 23.67 -9.26 -1.20
N GLY A 7 24.81 -8.67 -0.80
CA GLY A 7 24.83 -7.34 -0.19
C GLY A 7 24.37 -6.21 -1.12
N TRP A 8 24.72 -6.30 -2.41
CA TRP A 8 24.24 -5.35 -3.43
C TRP A 8 22.73 -5.47 -3.66
N LEU A 9 22.22 -6.70 -3.78
CA LEU A 9 20.78 -6.95 -3.90
C LEU A 9 20.02 -6.45 -2.66
N ASP A 10 20.55 -6.66 -1.46
CA ASP A 10 19.89 -6.24 -0.22
C ASP A 10 19.81 -4.71 -0.13
N GLN A 11 20.90 -3.99 -0.43
CA GLN A 11 20.90 -2.53 -0.46
C GLN A 11 19.91 -1.92 -1.47
N HIS A 12 19.64 -2.60 -2.60
CA HIS A 12 18.85 -2.05 -3.69
C HIS A 12 17.39 -2.53 -3.71
N TYR A 13 17.10 -3.72 -3.16
CA TYR A 13 15.77 -4.33 -3.12
C TYR A 13 15.09 -4.31 -1.73
N ASN A 14 15.82 -3.86 -0.69
CA ASN A 14 15.32 -3.65 0.67
C ASN A 14 15.65 -2.25 1.24
N LYS A 15 15.78 -1.23 0.37
CA LYS A 15 16.04 0.16 0.78
C LYS A 15 14.97 0.70 1.75
N PHE A 16 13.70 0.34 1.52
CA PHE A 16 12.57 0.77 2.34
C PHE A 16 11.86 -0.43 2.98
N GLN A 17 11.54 -0.28 4.27
CA GLN A 17 10.88 -1.32 5.05
C GLN A 17 9.44 -1.55 4.58
N ILE A 18 8.94 -2.77 4.69
CA ILE A 18 7.55 -3.06 4.35
C ILE A 18 6.63 -2.68 5.53
N ASN A 19 7.05 -3.04 6.74
CA ASN A 19 6.27 -2.87 7.95
C ASN A 19 6.60 -1.55 8.66
N ASP A 20 5.62 -1.03 9.38
CA ASP A 20 5.77 0.14 10.25
C ASP A 20 5.29 -0.27 11.66
N PRO A 21 6.14 -0.21 12.71
CA PRO A 21 5.76 -0.63 14.06
C PRO A 21 4.60 0.17 14.65
N ALA A 22 4.39 1.40 14.17
CA ALA A 22 3.33 2.28 14.64
C ALA A 22 2.01 2.11 13.87
N ILE A 23 1.94 1.19 12.90
CA ILE A 23 0.72 0.87 12.16
C ILE A 23 0.23 -0.52 12.55
N PRO A 24 -1.06 -0.66 12.90
CA PRO A 24 -1.65 -1.98 13.12
C PRO A 24 -1.51 -2.88 11.90
N ALA A 25 -1.29 -4.17 12.13
CA ALA A 25 -1.29 -5.14 11.04
C ALA A 25 -2.65 -5.14 10.30
N PRO A 26 -2.67 -5.17 8.96
CA PRO A 26 -3.91 -5.31 8.22
C PRO A 26 -4.51 -6.70 8.43
N PHE A 27 -5.81 -6.82 8.23
CA PHE A 27 -6.49 -8.11 8.12
C PHE A 27 -7.13 -8.25 6.74
N PHE A 28 -7.37 -9.51 6.33
CA PHE A 28 -7.94 -9.82 5.03
C PHE A 28 -9.25 -10.58 5.19
N ILE A 29 -10.24 -10.23 4.37
CA ILE A 29 -11.45 -11.04 4.19
C ILE A 29 -11.18 -11.97 3.01
N ILE A 30 -11.19 -13.28 3.27
CA ILE A 30 -10.97 -14.32 2.25
C ILE A 30 -12.22 -15.19 2.18
N GLY A 31 -12.75 -15.37 0.96
CA GLY A 31 -13.93 -16.20 0.73
C GLY A 31 -14.11 -16.52 -0.74
N SER A 32 -14.97 -17.49 -1.05
CA SER A 32 -15.35 -17.80 -2.43
C SER A 32 -16.28 -16.73 -3.01
N GLY A 33 -16.42 -16.71 -4.34
CA GLY A 33 -17.40 -15.84 -4.99
C GLY A 33 -18.81 -16.08 -4.41
N ARG A 34 -19.57 -15.00 -4.17
CA ARG A 34 -20.95 -15.03 -3.64
C ARG A 34 -21.08 -15.57 -2.19
N SER A 35 -20.01 -15.61 -1.41
CA SER A 35 -20.03 -16.01 0.01
C SER A 35 -20.38 -14.89 1.01
N GLY A 36 -20.83 -13.72 0.55
CA GLY A 36 -21.19 -12.60 1.42
C GLY A 36 -20.02 -11.75 1.91
N THR A 37 -18.83 -11.85 1.31
CA THR A 37 -17.66 -11.02 1.66
C THR A 37 -17.93 -9.52 1.53
N THR A 38 -18.74 -9.10 0.54
CA THR A 38 -19.18 -7.71 0.38
C THR A 38 -20.08 -7.25 1.52
N LEU A 39 -20.97 -8.12 2.01
CA LEU A 39 -21.84 -7.81 3.15
C LEU A 39 -21.00 -7.68 4.43
N LEU A 40 -20.10 -8.63 4.69
CA LEU A 40 -19.19 -8.58 5.83
C LEU A 40 -18.33 -7.31 5.82
N ARG A 41 -17.76 -6.96 4.66
CA ARG A 41 -17.04 -5.69 4.46
C ARG A 41 -17.90 -4.49 4.84
N THR A 42 -19.16 -4.46 4.41
CA THR A 42 -20.09 -3.35 4.67
C THR A 42 -20.37 -3.21 6.17
N ILE A 43 -20.59 -4.32 6.87
CA ILE A 43 -20.79 -4.33 8.33
C ILE A 43 -19.54 -3.80 9.04
N LEU A 44 -18.35 -4.30 8.68
CA LEU A 44 -17.10 -3.91 9.33
C LEU A 44 -16.72 -2.44 9.06
N ASN A 45 -17.02 -1.92 7.86
CA ASN A 45 -16.84 -0.51 7.53
C ASN A 45 -17.73 0.45 8.33
N GLY A 46 -18.75 -0.04 9.04
CA GLY A 46 -19.53 0.77 9.97
C GLY A 46 -18.76 1.14 11.24
N HIS A 47 -17.62 0.50 11.52
CA HIS A 47 -16.81 0.77 12.71
C HIS A 47 -15.75 1.84 12.44
N ALA A 48 -15.73 2.92 13.23
CA ALA A 48 -14.87 4.09 12.99
C ALA A 48 -13.35 3.79 12.92
N SER A 49 -12.89 2.72 13.59
CA SER A 49 -11.48 2.31 13.57
C SER A 49 -11.11 1.34 12.44
N ILE A 50 -12.08 0.93 11.62
CA ILE A 50 -11.88 -0.05 10.54
C ILE A 50 -12.16 0.61 9.21
N VAL A 51 -11.23 0.47 8.28
CA VAL A 51 -11.44 0.88 6.88
C VAL A 51 -11.08 -0.27 5.97
N ILE A 52 -12.06 -0.71 5.19
CA ILE A 52 -11.92 -1.72 4.16
C ILE A 52 -12.35 -1.08 2.83
N PRO A 53 -11.40 -0.69 1.96
CA PRO A 53 -11.71 -0.08 0.68
C PRO A 53 -12.52 -1.03 -0.22
N PRO A 54 -13.15 -0.54 -1.30
CA PRO A 54 -13.78 -1.40 -2.33
C PRO A 54 -12.81 -2.46 -2.84
N GLU A 55 -13.30 -3.51 -3.49
CA GLU A 55 -12.45 -4.61 -3.93
C GLU A 55 -11.26 -4.12 -4.77
N ILE A 56 -10.04 -4.47 -4.35
CA ILE A 56 -8.80 -3.94 -4.91
C ILE A 56 -8.06 -5.04 -5.67
N PHE A 57 -8.13 -5.02 -7.00
CA PHE A 57 -7.32 -5.91 -7.84
C PHE A 57 -5.86 -5.45 -7.95
N GLY A 58 -5.59 -4.17 -7.67
CA GLY A 58 -4.27 -3.54 -7.79
C GLY A 58 -3.31 -3.77 -6.62
N PHE A 59 -3.72 -4.39 -5.49
CA PHE A 59 -2.89 -4.47 -4.28
C PHE A 59 -1.56 -5.19 -4.53
N ARG A 60 -1.62 -6.36 -5.17
CA ARG A 60 -0.43 -7.11 -5.57
C ARG A 60 0.47 -6.28 -6.49
N ASN A 61 -0.11 -5.57 -7.47
CA ASN A 61 0.67 -4.75 -8.40
C ASN A 61 1.35 -3.57 -7.71
N GLY A 62 0.67 -2.94 -6.74
CA GLY A 62 1.24 -1.89 -5.89
C GLY A 62 2.44 -2.39 -5.10
N TYR A 63 2.30 -3.56 -4.45
CA TYR A 63 3.40 -4.20 -3.71
C TYR A 63 4.57 -4.59 -4.62
N MET A 64 4.30 -5.21 -5.77
CA MET A 64 5.35 -5.61 -6.70
C MET A 64 6.13 -4.42 -7.24
N LYS A 65 5.44 -3.32 -7.60
CA LYS A 65 6.08 -2.08 -8.03
C LYS A 65 6.88 -1.43 -6.90
N TYR A 66 6.35 -1.42 -5.68
CA TYR A 66 7.08 -0.95 -4.51
C TYR A 66 8.41 -1.69 -4.38
N LYS A 67 8.40 -3.03 -4.37
CA LYS A 67 9.62 -3.85 -4.27
C LYS A 67 10.57 -3.67 -5.46
N PHE A 68 10.04 -3.57 -6.67
CA PHE A 68 10.84 -3.46 -7.88
C PHE A 68 11.55 -2.10 -8.00
N TYR A 69 10.90 -1.02 -7.59
CA TYR A 69 11.43 0.34 -7.74
C TYR A 69 12.15 0.86 -6.48
N GLN A 70 12.38 0.04 -5.45
CA GLN A 70 13.02 0.48 -4.19
C GLN A 70 14.40 1.10 -4.37
N TRP A 71 15.10 0.82 -5.46
CA TRP A 71 16.39 1.45 -5.78
C TRP A 71 16.27 2.96 -6.07
N LYS A 72 15.06 3.47 -6.33
CA LYS A 72 14.79 4.91 -6.50
C LYS A 72 14.62 5.63 -5.15
N ASP A 73 14.42 6.95 -5.20
CA ASP A 73 14.11 7.73 -4.01
C ASP A 73 12.63 7.62 -3.63
N TRP A 74 12.35 7.90 -2.35
CA TRP A 74 11.03 7.72 -1.76
C TRP A 74 9.92 8.43 -2.53
N ASP A 75 10.18 9.67 -2.95
CA ASP A 75 9.24 10.46 -3.74
C ASP A 75 8.80 9.73 -5.03
N HIS A 76 9.77 9.13 -5.74
CA HIS A 76 9.47 8.37 -6.95
C HIS A 76 8.71 7.08 -6.64
N VAL A 77 9.17 6.33 -5.63
CA VAL A 77 8.55 5.04 -5.25
C VAL A 77 7.11 5.26 -4.82
N SER A 78 6.87 6.22 -3.93
CA SER A 78 5.54 6.56 -3.44
C SER A 78 4.60 7.00 -4.57
N LYS A 79 5.04 7.90 -5.46
CA LYS A 79 4.25 8.34 -6.62
C LYS A 79 3.89 7.17 -7.54
N ILE A 80 4.82 6.23 -7.79
CA ILE A 80 4.54 5.02 -8.58
C ILE A 80 3.46 4.16 -7.93
N VAL A 81 3.54 3.96 -6.61
CA VAL A 81 2.56 3.17 -5.86
C VAL A 81 1.19 3.85 -5.86
N ILE A 82 1.11 5.14 -5.50
CA ILE A 82 -0.14 5.91 -5.48
C ILE A 82 -0.78 5.93 -6.89
N ASN A 83 0.01 6.18 -7.94
CA ASN A 83 -0.48 6.17 -9.32
C ASN A 83 -0.99 4.80 -9.77
N THR A 84 -0.47 3.71 -9.19
CA THR A 84 -0.96 2.36 -9.50
C THR A 84 -2.40 2.17 -9.04
N TYR A 85 -2.77 2.75 -7.90
CA TYR A 85 -4.16 2.73 -7.43
C TYR A 85 -5.01 3.74 -8.20
N LYS A 86 -4.52 4.98 -8.38
CA LYS A 86 -5.23 6.04 -9.12
C LYS A 86 -5.63 5.62 -10.54
N ASN A 87 -4.75 4.90 -11.23
CA ASN A 87 -4.96 4.44 -12.61
C ASN A 87 -5.65 3.07 -12.67
N GLY A 88 -5.99 2.47 -11.52
CA GLY A 88 -6.77 1.25 -11.45
C GLY A 88 -8.17 1.47 -12.02
N LYS A 89 -8.72 0.45 -12.69
CA LYS A 89 -10.05 0.56 -13.30
C LYS A 89 -11.13 0.80 -12.26
N GLU A 90 -10.89 0.43 -11.01
CA GLU A 90 -11.82 0.43 -9.89
C GLU A 90 -11.70 1.69 -9.04
N PHE A 91 -10.74 2.58 -9.32
CA PHE A 91 -10.49 3.77 -8.51
C PHE A 91 -11.70 4.71 -8.45
N PHE A 92 -12.49 4.77 -9.52
CA PHE A 92 -13.73 5.56 -9.54
C PHE A 92 -14.76 5.11 -8.49
N LEU A 93 -14.67 3.87 -7.98
CA LEU A 93 -15.56 3.34 -6.95
C LEU A 93 -15.21 3.81 -5.53
N TRP A 94 -14.05 4.44 -5.33
CA TRP A 94 -13.58 4.77 -4.00
C TRP A 94 -14.12 6.11 -3.50
N ASP A 95 -14.64 6.96 -4.39
CA ASP A 95 -15.21 8.27 -4.05
C ASP A 95 -14.31 9.16 -3.16
N ILE A 96 -12.98 9.03 -3.33
CA ILE A 96 -11.98 9.82 -2.59
C ILE A 96 -10.99 10.50 -3.55
N SER A 97 -10.36 11.58 -3.06
CA SER A 97 -9.24 12.21 -3.74
C SER A 97 -7.91 11.75 -3.14
N LEU A 98 -7.00 11.27 -3.99
CA LEU A 98 -5.62 10.96 -3.56
C LEU A 98 -4.72 12.20 -3.49
N LYS A 99 -5.19 13.41 -3.86
CA LYS A 99 -4.38 14.64 -3.82
C LYS A 99 -3.76 14.91 -2.43
N PRO A 100 -4.50 14.81 -1.30
CA PRO A 100 -3.93 15.04 0.03
C PRO A 100 -2.88 13.99 0.41
N VAL A 101 -2.95 12.79 -0.16
CA VAL A 101 -2.02 11.69 0.12
C VAL A 101 -0.62 12.02 -0.36
N TYR A 102 -0.47 12.63 -1.55
CA TYR A 102 0.84 13.02 -2.07
C TYR A 102 1.58 13.95 -1.10
N ASN A 103 0.90 15.00 -0.60
CA ASN A 103 1.50 15.95 0.35
C ASN A 103 1.90 15.26 1.67
N LYS A 104 1.03 14.39 2.22
CA LYS A 104 1.32 13.66 3.46
C LYS A 104 2.55 12.76 3.31
N VAL A 105 2.69 12.11 2.15
CA VAL A 105 3.76 11.15 1.89
C VAL A 105 5.10 11.82 1.64
N GLU A 106 5.11 12.98 0.97
CA GLU A 106 6.32 13.79 0.79
C GLU A 106 6.87 14.30 2.13
N CYS A 107 6.00 14.58 3.10
CA CYS A 107 6.40 15.03 4.43
C CYS A 107 6.76 13.90 5.42
N LEU A 108 6.78 12.62 4.99
CA LEU A 108 7.11 11.51 5.90
C LEU A 108 8.59 11.49 6.27
N PRO A 109 8.95 11.40 7.56
CA PRO A 109 10.32 11.16 7.97
C PRO A 109 10.79 9.79 7.49
N ASN A 110 12.10 9.64 7.27
CA ASN A 110 12.69 8.43 6.68
C ASN A 110 12.31 7.13 7.40
N GLU A 111 12.12 7.18 8.71
CA GLU A 111 11.74 6.00 9.52
C GLU A 111 10.30 5.52 9.26
N ASN A 112 9.41 6.41 8.77
CA ASN A 112 8.03 6.11 8.42
C ASN A 112 7.84 5.87 6.92
N GLN A 113 8.91 5.91 6.12
CA GLN A 113 8.88 5.64 4.69
C GLN A 113 8.79 4.14 4.42
N THR A 114 7.59 3.60 4.63
CA THR A 114 7.30 2.17 4.55
C THR A 114 6.09 1.89 3.67
N PHE A 115 5.99 0.65 3.17
CA PHE A 115 4.83 0.24 2.40
C PHE A 115 3.54 0.29 3.23
N ALA A 116 3.59 -0.16 4.49
CA ALA A 116 2.45 -0.11 5.40
C ALA A 116 1.91 1.32 5.56
N ARG A 117 2.79 2.32 5.71
CA ARG A 117 2.39 3.73 5.85
C ARG A 117 1.77 4.29 4.58
N LEU A 118 2.31 3.93 3.41
CA LEU A 118 1.68 4.29 2.13
C LEU A 118 0.27 3.75 2.03
N ILE A 119 0.08 2.46 2.35
CA ILE A 119 -1.24 1.83 2.26
C ILE A 119 -2.23 2.44 3.26
N ASP A 120 -1.80 2.69 4.50
CA ASP A 120 -2.62 3.35 5.52
C ASP A 120 -3.10 4.74 5.06
N LEU A 121 -2.20 5.54 4.49
CA LEU A 121 -2.52 6.87 3.96
C LEU A 121 -3.38 6.86 2.70
N ILE A 122 -3.34 5.79 1.91
CA ILE A 122 -4.15 5.65 0.69
C ILE A 122 -5.59 5.24 1.03
N PHE A 123 -5.78 4.45 2.09
CA PHE A 123 -7.10 3.92 2.46
C PHE A 123 -7.85 4.74 3.52
N ARG A 124 -7.15 5.53 4.35
CA ARG A 124 -7.77 6.44 5.34
C ARG A 124 -7.93 7.86 4.82
#